data_AF-A0A4P9Y528-F1
#
_entry.id   AF-A0A4P9Y528-F1
#
_cell.length_a   1.000
_cell.length_b   1.000
_cell.length_c   1.000
_cell.angle_alpha   90.00
_cell.angle_beta   90.00
_cell.angle_gamma   90.00
#
_symmetry.space_group_name_H-M   'P 1'
#
loop_
_entity.id
_entity.type
_entity.pdbx_description
1 polymer ?
#
loop_
_entity_poly.entity_id
_entity_poly.type
_entity_poly.pdbx_seq_one_letter_code
_entity_poly.pdbx_strand_id
1 'polypeptide(L)'
;LKKHEASRPSLILHFYHQHFKFDRLDTMYMYTGPMRHFLECLYSREIPPELTDIFEDFKCSYYEGRLIVELHDHRPRKKNQGERRSSSTSSDQDVRINRILLHPTADSVRADLCRLNEQHGGNWGIDVLHELEGRIMLATEDPLCLDPSVHVSRVANALER
;
A
#
# COMPACT_ATOMS: atom_id res chain seq x y z
N LEU A 1 2.21 9.58 -7.78
CA LEU A 1 1.66 10.41 -6.67
C LEU A 1 1.01 11.71 -7.14
N LYS A 2 1.60 12.51 -8.05
CA LYS A 2 1.03 13.82 -8.47
C LYS A 2 -0.44 13.78 -8.95
N LYS A 3 -0.88 12.70 -9.60
CA LYS A 3 -2.26 12.56 -10.12
C LYS A 3 -3.32 12.33 -9.03
N HIS A 4 -2.93 11.81 -7.87
CA HIS A 4 -3.84 11.40 -6.79
C HIS A 4 -3.47 12.01 -5.43
N GLU A 5 -2.77 13.14 -5.43
CA GLU A 5 -2.31 13.81 -4.20
C GLU A 5 -3.48 14.34 -3.36
N ALA A 6 -4.56 14.79 -4.02
CA ALA A 6 -5.78 15.29 -3.37
C ALA A 6 -6.89 14.23 -3.16
N SER A 7 -6.66 12.97 -3.57
CA SER A 7 -7.67 11.92 -3.42
C SER A 7 -7.84 11.50 -1.95
N ARG A 8 -8.95 10.87 -1.56
CA ARG A 8 -9.15 10.42 -0.17
C ARG A 8 -8.27 9.18 0.12
N PRO A 9 -7.62 9.06 1.29
CA PRO A 9 -6.91 7.82 1.65
C PRO A 9 -7.86 6.62 1.67
N SER A 10 -7.39 5.49 1.14
CA SER A 10 -8.09 4.21 1.19
C SER A 10 -7.98 3.61 2.60
N LEU A 11 -6.80 3.77 3.21
CA LEU A 11 -6.43 3.21 4.49
C LEU A 11 -5.58 4.22 5.29
N ILE A 12 -5.80 4.29 6.60
CA ILE A 12 -5.01 5.12 7.51
C ILE A 12 -4.43 4.22 8.59
N LEU A 13 -3.13 4.32 8.83
CA LEU A 13 -2.40 3.61 9.87
C LEU A 13 -1.78 4.57 10.86
N HIS A 14 -1.89 4.26 12.13
CA HIS A 14 -1.26 5.00 13.22
C HIS A 14 -0.11 4.19 13.81
N PHE A 15 1.08 4.79 13.83
CA PHE A 15 2.29 4.19 14.38
C PHE A 15 2.62 4.83 15.73
N TYR A 16 2.69 4.01 16.77
CA TYR A 16 3.14 4.40 18.10
C TYR A 16 4.49 3.76 18.42
N HIS A 17 5.03 4.01 19.60
CA HIS A 17 6.37 3.52 19.95
C HIS A 17 6.45 1.98 20.00
N GLN A 18 5.41 1.30 20.50
CA GLN A 18 5.42 -0.15 20.73
C GLN A 18 4.48 -0.94 19.81
N HIS A 19 3.46 -0.28 19.26
CA HIS A 19 2.43 -0.90 18.44
C HIS A 19 2.02 0.03 17.31
N PHE A 20 1.28 -0.51 16.37
CA PHE A 20 0.56 0.24 15.34
C PHE A 20 -0.89 -0.23 15.29
N LYS A 21 -1.77 0.57 14.68
CA LYS A 21 -3.18 0.22 14.48
C LYS A 21 -3.70 0.79 13.16
N PHE A 22 -4.75 0.19 12.64
CA PHE A 22 -5.53 0.78 11.54
C PHE A 22 -6.54 1.75 12.14
N ASP A 23 -6.80 2.89 11.51
CA ASP A 23 -7.74 3.91 12.01
C ASP A 23 -9.16 3.34 12.23
N ARG A 24 -9.61 2.45 11.35
CA ARG A 24 -10.93 1.83 11.41
C ARG A 24 -11.05 0.65 12.37
N LEU A 25 -9.94 0.22 12.98
CA LEU A 25 -9.89 -0.90 13.92
C LEU A 25 -9.36 -0.44 15.27
N ASP A 26 -10.04 -0.85 16.34
CA ASP A 26 -9.54 -0.59 17.70
C ASP A 26 -8.42 -1.58 18.12
N THR A 27 -8.18 -2.61 17.31
CA THR A 27 -7.15 -3.62 17.56
C THR A 27 -5.74 -3.02 17.40
N MET A 28 -4.92 -3.23 18.43
CA MET A 28 -3.51 -2.84 18.44
C MET A 28 -2.63 -4.01 18.02
N TYR A 29 -1.68 -3.76 17.12
CA TYR A 29 -0.76 -4.75 16.59
C TYR A 29 0.67 -4.45 17.00
N MET A 30 1.34 -5.44 17.55
CA MET A 30 2.76 -5.33 17.90
C MET A 30 3.63 -5.44 16.65
N TYR A 31 4.74 -4.71 16.62
CA TYR A 31 5.69 -4.75 15.49
C TYR A 31 6.31 -6.13 15.25
N THR A 32 6.44 -6.94 16.30
CA THR A 32 6.97 -8.31 16.25
C THR A 32 5.88 -9.38 16.13
N GLY A 33 4.61 -8.97 15.97
CA GLY A 33 3.46 -9.87 15.90
C GLY A 33 3.23 -10.46 14.50
N PRO A 34 2.10 -11.18 14.30
CA PRO A 34 1.76 -11.78 13.01
C PRO A 34 1.60 -10.73 11.89
N MET A 35 1.20 -9.51 12.24
CA MET A 35 1.08 -8.40 11.29
C MET A 35 2.42 -7.77 10.90
N ARG A 36 3.55 -8.35 11.27
CA ARG A 36 4.86 -7.90 10.77
C ARG A 36 4.95 -8.01 9.26
N HIS A 37 4.41 -9.08 8.66
CA HIS A 37 4.44 -9.28 7.21
C HIS A 37 3.77 -8.12 6.46
N PHE A 38 2.68 -7.58 7.01
CA PHE A 38 2.04 -6.38 6.48
C PHE A 38 2.99 -5.18 6.39
N LEU A 39 3.86 -4.98 7.39
CA LEU A 39 4.84 -3.88 7.38
C LEU A 39 5.92 -4.09 6.33
N GLU A 40 6.26 -5.34 6.02
CA GLU A 40 7.19 -5.69 4.94
C GLU A 40 6.55 -5.38 3.58
N CYS A 41 5.29 -5.77 3.36
CA CYS A 41 4.54 -5.38 2.16
C CYS A 41 4.38 -3.85 2.04
N LEU A 42 4.17 -3.15 3.16
CA LEU A 42 4.09 -1.69 3.20
C LEU A 42 5.42 -1.04 2.74
N TYR A 43 6.55 -1.64 3.11
CA TYR A 43 7.87 -1.19 2.70
C TYR A 43 8.13 -1.47 1.21
N SER A 44 7.77 -2.67 0.73
CA SER A 44 7.83 -3.04 -0.69
C SER A 44 6.81 -2.31 -1.56
N ARG A 45 5.83 -1.63 -0.95
CA ARG A 45 4.71 -0.95 -1.61
C ARG A 45 3.79 -1.90 -2.36
N GLU A 46 3.55 -3.07 -1.79
CA GLU A 46 2.73 -4.13 -2.37
C GLU A 46 1.46 -4.34 -1.55
N ILE A 47 0.36 -4.69 -2.21
CA ILE A 47 -0.87 -5.06 -1.53
C ILE A 47 -0.72 -6.51 -1.01
N PRO A 48 -0.84 -6.73 0.31
CA PRO A 48 -0.71 -8.08 0.87
C PRO A 48 -1.94 -8.93 0.49
N PRO A 49 -1.75 -10.10 -0.16
CA PRO A 49 -2.84 -10.93 -0.65
C PRO A 49 -3.76 -11.40 0.48
N GLU A 50 -3.19 -11.70 1.65
CA GLU A 50 -3.92 -12.17 2.83
C GLU A 50 -4.88 -11.12 3.43
N LEU A 51 -4.69 -9.82 3.12
CA LEU A 51 -5.52 -8.75 3.67
C LEU A 51 -6.49 -8.14 2.65
N THR A 52 -6.34 -8.46 1.35
CA THR A 52 -7.44 -9.09 0.59
C THR A 52 -8.87 -8.73 1.02
N ASP A 53 -9.40 -9.62 1.84
CA ASP A 53 -10.79 -9.68 2.31
C ASP A 53 -11.12 -8.49 3.21
N ILE A 54 -10.15 -8.15 4.05
CA ILE A 54 -10.28 -7.09 5.04
C ILE A 54 -10.43 -5.74 4.35
N PHE A 55 -9.69 -5.49 3.27
CA PHE A 55 -9.81 -4.24 2.52
C PHE A 55 -11.19 -4.08 1.86
N GLU A 56 -11.79 -5.17 1.41
CA GLU A 56 -13.14 -5.18 0.83
C GLU A 56 -14.24 -5.00 1.88
N ASP A 57 -14.07 -5.62 3.05
CA ASP A 57 -14.96 -5.43 4.21
C ASP A 57 -14.95 -3.98 4.69
N PHE A 58 -13.77 -3.35 4.70
CA PHE A 58 -13.66 -1.92 4.97
C PHE A 58 -14.14 -1.03 3.81
N LYS A 59 -14.56 -1.59 2.67
CA LYS A 59 -14.95 -0.83 1.48
C LYS A 59 -13.89 0.22 1.12
N CYS A 60 -12.62 -0.20 1.15
CA CYS A 60 -11.51 0.65 0.77
C CYS A 60 -11.66 1.09 -0.70
N SER A 61 -11.39 2.37 -0.97
CA SER A 61 -11.44 2.90 -2.34
C SER A 61 -10.15 2.56 -3.07
N TYR A 62 -10.25 1.88 -4.21
CA TYR A 62 -9.12 1.62 -5.10
C TYR A 62 -8.98 2.74 -6.13
N TYR A 63 -7.75 3.14 -6.43
CA TYR A 63 -7.42 4.16 -7.41
C TYR A 63 -6.52 3.56 -8.47
N GLU A 64 -7.07 3.32 -9.67
CA GLU A 64 -6.35 2.64 -10.76
C GLU A 64 -5.76 1.28 -10.30
N GLY A 65 -6.54 0.53 -9.50
CA GLY A 65 -6.10 -0.74 -8.92
C GLY A 65 -5.12 -0.63 -7.74
N ARG A 66 -4.73 0.60 -7.34
CA ARG A 66 -3.78 0.87 -6.26
C ARG A 66 -4.49 1.37 -5.01
N LEU A 67 -3.92 1.09 -3.85
CA LEU A 67 -4.43 1.60 -2.57
C LEU A 67 -3.60 2.79 -2.10
N ILE A 68 -4.29 3.83 -1.66
CA ILE A 68 -3.66 5.00 -1.05
C ILE A 68 -3.63 4.79 0.45
N VAL A 69 -2.43 4.77 1.03
CA VAL A 69 -2.24 4.54 2.45
C VAL A 69 -1.59 5.76 3.10
N GLU A 70 -2.21 6.26 4.16
CA GLU A 70 -1.67 7.34 4.99
C GLU A 70 -1.11 6.76 6.30
N LEU A 71 0.15 7.08 6.58
CA LEU A 71 0.91 6.62 7.72
C LEU A 71 1.07 7.81 8.67
N HIS A 72 0.43 7.73 9.82
CA HIS A 72 0.43 8.74 10.88
C HIS A 72 1.39 8.30 11.98
N ASP A 73 2.57 8.91 12.03
CA ASP A 73 3.57 8.62 13.05
C ASP A 73 3.37 9.52 14.28
N HIS A 74 2.97 8.89 15.39
CA HIS A 74 2.77 9.53 16.70
C HIS A 74 4.00 9.41 17.61
N ARG A 75 5.14 8.91 17.12
CA ARG A 75 6.33 8.75 17.97
C ARG A 75 6.93 10.13 18.30
N PRO A 76 7.25 10.40 19.58
CA PRO A 76 7.77 11.70 19.98
C PRO A 76 9.14 11.95 19.34
N ARG A 77 9.30 13.12 18.71
CA ARG A 77 10.62 13.56 18.23
C ARG A 77 11.55 13.76 19.43
N LYS A 78 12.78 13.25 19.36
CA LYS A 78 13.88 13.86 20.14
C LYS A 78 13.99 15.29 19.62
N LYS A 79 13.54 16.28 20.39
CA LYS A 79 13.76 17.69 20.08
C LYS A 79 15.28 17.88 19.97
N ASN A 80 15.79 18.04 18.76
CA ASN A 80 17.12 18.63 18.61
C ASN A 80 17.05 20.00 19.28
N GLN A 81 17.89 20.18 20.30
CA GLN A 81 17.99 21.42 21.05
C GLN A 81 18.45 22.50 20.07
N GLY A 82 17.56 23.40 19.64
CA GLY A 82 18.01 24.50 18.81
C GLY A 82 16.96 25.31 18.07
N GLU A 83 15.69 25.37 18.47
CA GLU A 83 14.81 26.41 17.96
C GLU A 83 13.71 26.75 18.97
N ARG A 84 13.71 28.04 19.36
CA ARG A 84 12.86 28.63 20.39
C ARG A 84 11.62 29.26 19.75
N ARG A 85 10.47 29.02 20.40
CA ARG A 85 9.18 29.78 20.37
C ARG A 85 8.39 29.61 19.06
N SER A 86 7.11 29.25 19.09
CA SER A 86 6.01 29.90 19.81
C SER A 86 4.94 28.93 20.34
N SER A 87 4.28 29.37 21.41
CA SER A 87 3.18 28.72 22.11
C SER A 87 1.83 28.85 21.40
N SER A 88 1.10 27.74 21.26
CA SER A 88 -0.35 27.73 21.30
C SER A 88 -0.87 26.39 21.80
N THR A 89 -1.94 26.47 22.58
CA THR A 89 -2.50 25.48 23.48
C THR A 89 -3.36 24.45 22.74
N SER A 90 -2.83 23.25 22.53
CA SER A 90 -3.56 21.99 22.47
C SER A 90 -2.51 20.88 22.50
N SER A 91 -2.77 19.80 23.21
CA SER A 91 -1.92 18.61 23.26
C SER A 91 -1.97 17.85 21.94
N ASP A 92 -1.57 18.51 20.86
CA ASP A 92 -1.47 17.96 19.52
C ASP A 92 0.00 17.58 19.32
N GLN A 93 0.30 16.29 19.54
CA GLN A 93 1.59 15.77 19.09
C GLN A 93 1.68 16.05 17.59
N ASP A 94 2.79 16.64 17.12
CA ASP A 94 3.07 16.85 15.69
C ASP A 94 3.14 15.48 14.98
N VAL A 95 1.98 14.97 14.55
CA VAL A 95 1.87 13.67 13.86
C VAL A 95 2.44 13.83 12.47
N ARG A 96 3.47 13.03 12.14
CA ARG A 96 4.01 13.04 10.77
C ARG A 96 3.13 12.16 9.88
N ILE A 97 2.51 12.77 8.89
CA ILE A 97 1.67 12.08 7.91
C ILE A 97 2.51 11.81 6.66
N ASN A 98 2.70 10.54 6.32
CA ASN A 98 3.34 10.10 5.09
C ASN A 98 2.33 9.35 4.23
N ARG A 99 2.24 9.68 2.95
CA ARG A 99 1.30 9.05 2.03
C ARG A 99 2.03 8.19 1.02
N ILE A 100 1.63 6.94 0.89
CA ILE A 100 2.22 5.97 -0.03
C ILE A 100 1.14 5.29 -0.87
N LEU A 101 1.56 4.71 -1.99
CA LEU A 101 0.71 3.91 -2.87
C LEU A 101 1.13 2.46 -2.73
N LEU A 102 0.17 1.57 -2.51
CA LEU A 102 0.37 0.14 -2.60
C LEU A 102 -0.08 -0.35 -3.98
N HIS A 103 0.79 -1.10 -4.62
CA HIS A 103 0.60 -1.67 -5.94
C HIS A 103 0.04 -3.09 -5.81
N PRO A 104 -0.94 -3.47 -6.65
CA PRO A 104 -1.42 -4.84 -6.70
C PRO A 104 -0.30 -5.76 -7.19
N THR A 105 -0.17 -6.92 -6.57
CA THR A 105 0.71 -8.01 -7.01
C THR A 105 -0.11 -9.09 -7.70
N ALA A 106 0.54 -9.99 -8.44
CA ALA A 106 -0.12 -11.13 -9.06
C ALA A 106 -0.90 -11.96 -8.02
N ASP A 107 -0.30 -12.21 -6.85
CA ASP A 107 -0.95 -12.91 -5.74
C ASP A 107 -2.17 -12.16 -5.20
N SER A 108 -2.10 -10.83 -5.06
CA SER A 108 -3.24 -10.04 -4.58
C SER A 108 -4.39 -10.04 -5.59
N VAL A 109 -4.08 -9.95 -6.89
CA VAL A 109 -5.10 -10.06 -7.96
C VAL A 109 -5.70 -11.45 -7.99
N ARG A 110 -4.89 -12.51 -7.87
CA ARG A 110 -5.41 -13.88 -7.80
C ARG A 110 -6.30 -14.07 -6.57
N ALA A 111 -5.91 -13.57 -5.40
CA ALA A 111 -6.74 -13.65 -4.19
C ALA A 111 -8.10 -12.97 -4.40
N ASP A 112 -8.11 -11.79 -5.01
CA ASP A 112 -9.34 -11.06 -5.36
C ASP A 112 -10.23 -11.83 -6.35
N LEU A 113 -9.63 -12.40 -7.41
CA LEU A 113 -10.34 -13.23 -8.39
C LEU A 113 -10.91 -14.51 -7.79
N CYS A 114 -10.17 -15.18 -6.90
CA CYS A 114 -10.66 -16.36 -6.19
C CYS A 114 -11.90 -15.99 -5.36
N ARG A 115 -11.85 -14.89 -4.61
CA ARG A 115 -13.00 -14.43 -3.84
C ARG A 115 -14.18 -14.03 -4.74
N LEU A 116 -13.91 -13.33 -5.84
CA LEU A 116 -14.94 -12.96 -6.80
C LEU A 116 -15.62 -14.20 -7.38
N ASN A 117 -14.85 -15.24 -7.71
CA ASN A 117 -15.38 -16.52 -8.16
C ASN A 117 -16.27 -17.16 -7.08
N GLU A 118 -15.82 -17.20 -5.82
CA GLU A 118 -16.61 -17.73 -4.70
C GLU A 118 -17.93 -16.98 -4.52
N GLN A 119 -17.93 -15.65 -4.61
CA GLN A 119 -19.14 -14.82 -4.55
C GLN A 119 -20.11 -15.11 -5.72
N HIS A 120 -19.58 -15.53 -6.87
CA HIS A 120 -20.37 -15.85 -8.08
C HIS A 120 -20.64 -17.36 -8.23
N GLY A 121 -20.51 -18.14 -7.16
CA GLY A 121 -20.88 -19.55 -7.13
C GLY A 121 -19.78 -20.52 -7.56
N GLY A 122 -18.53 -20.07 -7.64
CA GLY A 122 -17.35 -20.93 -7.77
C GLY A 122 -17.24 -21.67 -9.09
N ASN A 123 -17.85 -21.15 -10.16
CA ASN A 123 -17.93 -21.86 -11.45
C ASN A 123 -16.76 -21.55 -12.41
N TRP A 124 -15.87 -20.61 -12.08
CA TRP A 124 -14.70 -20.33 -12.91
C TRP A 124 -13.65 -21.41 -12.69
N GLY A 125 -13.29 -22.10 -13.77
CA GLY A 125 -12.16 -23.02 -13.79
C GLY A 125 -10.83 -22.28 -13.66
N ILE A 126 -9.78 -23.03 -13.30
CA ILE A 126 -8.43 -22.50 -13.08
C ILE A 126 -7.90 -21.78 -14.32
N ASP A 127 -8.14 -22.31 -15.53
CA ASP A 127 -7.68 -21.70 -16.78
C ASP A 127 -8.26 -20.29 -17.00
N VAL A 128 -9.54 -20.11 -16.64
CA VAL A 128 -10.21 -18.80 -16.75
C VAL A 128 -9.63 -17.82 -15.73
N LEU A 129 -9.38 -18.27 -14.50
CA LEU A 129 -8.77 -17.43 -13.46
C LEU A 129 -7.37 -16.95 -13.87
N HIS A 130 -6.55 -17.84 -14.44
CA HIS A 130 -5.22 -17.49 -14.93
C HIS A 130 -5.26 -16.53 -16.12
N GLU A 131 -6.19 -16.73 -17.05
CA GLU A 131 -6.36 -15.79 -18.16
C GLU A 131 -6.77 -14.40 -17.65
N LEU A 132 -7.72 -14.34 -16.73
CA LEU A 132 -8.16 -13.08 -16.11
C LEU A 132 -7.02 -12.39 -15.37
N GLU A 133 -6.24 -13.13 -14.57
CA GLU A 133 -5.05 -12.64 -13.87
C GLU A 133 -4.08 -11.98 -14.86
N GLY A 134 -3.69 -12.71 -15.91
CA GLY A 134 -2.75 -12.21 -16.92
C GLY A 134 -3.27 -10.97 -17.63
N ARG A 135 -4.57 -10.93 -17.96
CA ARG A 135 -5.19 -9.76 -18.61
C ARG A 135 -5.24 -8.54 -17.70
N ILE A 136 -5.55 -8.71 -16.42
CA ILE A 136 -5.58 -7.61 -15.45
C ILE A 136 -4.18 -7.05 -15.26
N MET A 137 -3.16 -7.91 -15.13
CA MET A 137 -1.77 -7.48 -14.99
C MET A 137 -1.32 -6.66 -16.19
N LEU A 138 -1.53 -7.16 -17.42
CA LEU A 138 -1.15 -6.44 -18.63
C LEU A 138 -1.91 -5.12 -18.81
N ALA A 139 -3.18 -5.06 -18.40
CA ALA A 139 -3.99 -3.85 -18.55
C ALA A 139 -3.69 -2.78 -17.50
N THR A 140 -3.16 -3.17 -16.33
CA THR A 140 -2.86 -2.26 -15.21
C THR A 140 -1.39 -1.88 -15.10
N GLU A 141 -0.52 -2.56 -15.84
CA GLU A 141 0.89 -2.21 -15.96
C GLU A 141 1.09 -0.85 -16.63
N ASP A 142 2.04 -0.07 -16.13
CA ASP A 142 2.49 1.14 -16.81
C ASP A 142 3.10 0.77 -18.18
N PRO A 143 2.97 1.61 -19.21
CA PRO A 143 3.43 1.26 -20.55
C PRO A 143 4.93 0.93 -20.54
N LEU A 144 5.23 -0.35 -20.79
CA LEU A 144 6.60 -0.85 -20.79
C LEU A 144 7.35 -0.20 -21.96
N CYS A 145 8.35 0.63 -21.66
CA CYS A 145 9.16 1.27 -22.69
C CYS A 145 10.16 0.26 -23.25
N LEU A 146 9.71 -0.50 -24.26
CA LEU A 146 10.52 -1.49 -24.97
C LEU A 146 11.33 -0.90 -26.13
N ASP A 147 11.56 0.43 -26.15
CA ASP A 147 12.34 1.07 -27.20
C ASP A 147 13.79 0.57 -27.15
N PRO A 148 14.29 -0.15 -28.19
CA PRO A 148 15.66 -0.62 -28.22
C PRO A 148 16.59 0.54 -28.61
N SER A 149 16.69 1.52 -27.73
CA SER A 149 17.61 2.64 -27.87
C SER A 149 18.93 2.32 -27.19
N VAL A 150 20.03 2.61 -27.90
CA VAL A 150 21.39 2.50 -27.35
C VAL A 150 21.55 3.32 -26.07
N HIS A 151 20.76 4.39 -25.91
CA HIS A 151 20.75 5.20 -24.70
C HIS A 151 20.09 4.47 -23.52
N VAL A 152 19.02 3.73 -23.76
CA VAL A 152 18.34 2.91 -22.73
C VAL A 152 19.25 1.77 -22.28
N SER A 153 19.93 1.08 -23.20
CA SER A 153 20.89 0.02 -22.85
C SER A 153 22.08 0.53 -22.02
N ARG A 154 22.57 1.76 -22.28
CA ARG A 154 23.65 2.36 -21.49
C ARG A 154 23.20 2.77 -20.09
N VAL A 155 21.96 3.24 -19.93
CA VAL A 155 21.39 3.62 -18.63
C VAL A 155 21.04 2.39 -17.80
N ALA A 156 20.44 1.36 -18.39
CA ALA A 156 20.16 0.09 -17.71
C ALA A 156 21.44 -0.56 -17.17
N ASN A 157 22.47 -0.70 -18.00
CA ASN A 157 23.78 -1.22 -17.57
C ASN A 157 24.49 -0.37 -16.49
N ALA A 158 24.12 0.90 -16.34
CA ALA A 158 24.65 1.78 -15.30
C ALA A 158 23.87 1.70 -13.98
N LEU A 159 22.59 1.31 -14.03
CA LEU A 159 21.74 1.10 -12.86
C LEU A 159 21.96 -0.27 -12.21
N GLU A 160 22.42 -1.27 -12.96
CA GLU A 160 22.74 -2.62 -12.47
C GLU A 160 24.14 -2.74 -11.83
N ARG A 161 24.74 -1.62 -11.37
CA ARG A 161 26.10 -1.58 -10.80
C ARG A 161 26.17 -1.03 -9.39
#